data_AF-A0A2T5IE95-F1
#
_entry.id   AF-A0A2T5IE95-F1
#
_cell.length_a   1.000
_cell.length_b   1.000
_cell.length_c   1.000
_cell.angle_alpha   90.00
_cell.angle_beta   90.00
_cell.angle_gamma   90.00
#
_symmetry.space_group_name_H-M   'P 1'
#
loop_
_entity.id
_entity.type
_entity.pdbx_description
1 polymer ?
#
loop_
_entity_poly.entity_id
_entity_poly.type
_entity_poly.pdbx_seq_one_letter_code
_entity_poly.pdbx_strand_id
1 'polypeptide(L)' 'MNTVEAHIHFKPGLITEDGQVTDEPTADFLRNYMNELHAFIVRVLTVLPRLT' A
#
# COMPACT_ATOMS: atom_id res chain seq x y z
N MET A 1 -6.04 -6.73 -12.34
CA MET A 1 -5.01 -6.04 -11.54
C MET A 1 -3.75 -6.87 -11.65
N ASN A 2 -2.84 -6.51 -12.56
CA ASN A 2 -1.60 -7.28 -12.78
C ASN A 2 -0.44 -6.70 -11.96
N THR A 3 -0.54 -5.43 -11.58
CA THR A 3 0.41 -4.70 -10.74
C THR A 3 -0.38 -3.78 -9.81
N VAL A 4 0.07 -3.64 -8.56
CA VAL A 4 -0.47 -2.73 -7.55
C VAL A 4 0.63 -1.72 -7.26
N GLU A 5 0.43 -0.46 -7.63
CA GLU A 5 1.42 0.60 -7.54
C GLU A 5 0.78 1.86 -6.97
N ALA A 6 1.51 2.58 -6.11
CA ALA A 6 1.10 3.86 -5.54
C ALA A 6 2.13 4.93 -5.87
N HIS A 7 1.66 6.04 -6.43
CA HIS A 7 2.49 7.23 -6.67
C HIS A 7 2.08 8.34 -5.70
N ILE A 8 3.05 8.85 -4.96
CA ILE A 8 2.85 9.97 -4.04
C ILE A 8 3.79 11.12 -4.40
N HIS A 9 3.30 12.34 -4.26
CA HIS A 9 4.14 13.53 -4.35
C HIS A 9 4.61 13.89 -2.94
N PHE A 10 5.89 13.71 -2.68
CA PHE A 10 6.47 14.04 -1.39
C PHE A 10 6.50 15.55 -1.19
N LYS A 11 6.06 16.00 -0.02
CA LYS A 11 6.06 17.41 0.39
C LYS A 11 6.76 17.56 1.73
N PRO A 12 7.46 18.68 1.99
CA PRO A 12 8.02 18.94 3.31
C PRO A 12 6.94 18.83 4.40
N GLY A 13 7.24 18.08 5.46
CA GLY A 13 6.32 17.86 6.58
C GLY A 13 5.23 16.81 6.33
N LEU A 14 5.17 16.14 5.17
CA LEU A 14 4.20 15.08 4.88
C LEU A 14 4.37 13.87 5.79
N ILE A 15 5.62 13.51 6.08
CA ILE A 15 6.00 12.42 6.98
C ILE A 15 6.97 13.00 8.01
N THR A 16 6.68 12.79 9.30
CA THR A 16 7.54 13.21 10.41
C THR A 16 8.75 12.28 10.56
N GLU A 17 9.75 12.66 11.37
CA GLU A 17 10.93 11.82 11.62
C GLU A 17 10.60 10.47 12.27
N ASP A 18 9.52 10.40 13.05
CA ASP A 18 8.99 9.18 13.65
C ASP A 18 8.04 8.39 12.73
N GLY A 19 7.84 8.85 11.48
CA GLY A 19 7.09 8.15 10.45
C GLY A 19 5.59 8.40 10.45
N GLN A 20 5.08 9.41 11.17
CA GLN A 20 3.67 9.80 11.13
C GLN A 20 3.37 10.56 9.85
N VAL A 21 2.30 10.16 9.16
CA VAL A 21 1.78 10.89 8.00
C VAL A 21 0.87 11.99 8.51
N THR A 22 1.23 13.25 8.23
CA THR A 22 0.54 14.43 8.78
C THR A 22 -0.70 14.83 7.99
N ASP A 23 -0.76 14.45 6.71
CA ASP A 23 -1.88 14.69 5.81
C ASP A 23 -2.86 13.51 5.87
N GLU A 24 -4.04 13.74 6.43
CA GLU A 24 -5.07 12.70 6.62
C GLU A 24 -5.51 12.04 5.29
N PRO A 25 -5.76 12.78 4.18
CA PRO A 25 -6.04 12.17 2.88
C PRO A 25 -4.92 11.25 2.38
N THR A 26 -3.66 11.66 2.53
CA THR A 26 -2.51 10.81 2.15
C THR A 26 -2.41 9.58 3.05
N ALA A 27 -2.68 9.72 4.35
CA ALA A 27 -2.67 8.60 5.28
C ALA A 27 -3.74 7.56 4.89
N ASP A 28 -4.95 8.00 4.54
CA ASP A 28 -6.03 7.13 4.09
C ASP A 28 -5.72 6.45 2.75
N PHE A 29 -5.12 7.19 1.81
CA PHE A 29 -4.64 6.62 0.56
C PHE A 29 -3.63 5.48 0.80
N LEU A 30 -2.64 5.70 1.68
CA LEU A 30 -1.65 4.69 2.01
C LEU A 30 -2.26 3.47 2.71
N ARG A 31 -3.22 3.67 3.63
CA ARG A 31 -3.95 2.57 4.28
C ARG A 31 -4.72 1.73 3.26
N ASN A 32 -5.43 2.38 2.33
CA ASN A 32 -6.17 1.69 1.29
C ASN A 32 -5.25 0.92 0.34
N TYR A 33 -4.10 1.51 -0.03
CA TYR A 33 -3.08 0.80 -0.81
C TYR A 33 -2.60 -0.48 -0.11
N MET A 34 -2.33 -0.44 1.20
CA MET A 34 -1.92 -1.63 1.96
C MET A 34 -3.00 -2.72 1.96
N ASN A 35 -4.27 -2.33 2.07
CA ASN A 35 -5.39 -3.27 2.00
C ASN A 35 -5.49 -3.93 0.62
N GLU A 36 -5.36 -3.15 -0.45
CA GLU A 36 -5.39 -3.66 -1.82
C GLU A 36 -4.19 -4.56 -2.14
N LEU A 37 -2.99 -4.18 -1.69
CA LEU A 37 -1.78 -4.97 -1.82
C LEU A 37 -1.92 -6.33 -1.12
N HIS A 38 -2.45 -6.34 0.11
CA HIS A 38 -2.73 -7.58 0.82
C HIS A 38 -3.72 -8.47 0.06
N ALA A 39 -4.85 -7.91 -0.41
CA ALA A 39 -5.83 -8.65 -1.19
C ALA A 39 -5.23 -9.23 -2.48
N PHE A 40 -4.34 -8.48 -3.14
CA PHE A 40 -3.61 -8.94 -4.31
C PHE A 40 -2.71 -10.14 -3.97
N ILE A 41 -1.90 -10.05 -2.90
CA ILE A 41 -1.02 -11.14 -2.45
C ILE A 41 -1.85 -12.41 -2.15
N VAL A 42 -2.94 -12.28 -1.40
CA VAL A 42 -3.83 -13.41 -1.08
C VAL A 42 -4.35 -14.07 -2.34
N ARG A 43 -4.84 -13.28 -3.31
CA ARG A 43 -5.33 -13.82 -4.57
C ARG A 43 -4.25 -14.60 -5.31
N VAL A 44 -3.06 -14.03 -5.47
CA VAL A 44 -1.93 -14.65 -6.17
C VAL A 44 -1.54 -15.98 -5.52
N LEU A 45 -1.40 -16.00 -4.18
CA LEU A 45 -1.01 -17.20 -3.43
C LEU A 45 -2.12 -18.26 -3.34
N THR A 46 -3.37 -17.89 -3.57
CA THR A 46 -4.51 -18.82 -3.56
C THR A 46 -4.75 -19.44 -4.95
N VAL A 47 -4.53 -18.68 -6.03
CA VAL A 47 -4.73 -19.18 -7.40
C VAL A 47 -3.51 -19.91 -7.98
N LEU A 48 -2.29 -19.58 -7.53
CA LEU A 48 -1.09 -20.35 -7.89
C LEU A 48 -0.95 -21.54 -6.94
N PRO A 49 -0.83 -22.78 -7.45
CA PRO A 49 -0.57 -23.93 -6.61
C PRO A 49 0.74 -23.73 -5.84
N ARG A 50 0.71 -23.90 -4.52
CA ARG A 50 1.94 -24.04 -3.74
C ARG A 50 2.59 -25.36 -4.15
N LEU A 51 3.72 -25.29 -4.85
CA LEU A 51 4.60 -26.44 -5.08
C LEU A 51 5.17 -26.86 -3.72
N THR A 52 4.43 -27.70 -3.00
CA THR A 52 4.92 -28.46 -1.84
C THR A 52 5.35 -29.84 -2.30
#